data_AF-A0A928ZN85-F1
#
_entry.id   AF-A0A928ZN85-F1
#
_cell.length_a   1.000
_cell.length_b   1.000
_cell.length_c   1.000
_cell.angle_alpha   90.00
_cell.angle_beta   90.00
_cell.angle_gamma   90.00
#
_symmetry.space_group_name_H-M   'P 1'
#
loop_
_entity.id
_entity.type
_entity.pdbx_description
1 polymer ?
#
loop_
_entity_poly.entity_id
_entity_poly.type
_entity_poly.pdbx_seq_one_letter_code
_entity_poly.pdbx_strand_id
1 'polypeptide(L)'
;MEYNYLLPRAIMLKPVLHAVQLFLKGATGKDRQAKHHLSEHLLRLQLAYNQLQSEHSALEQKYSRLQQKQIDLTQRLSRNSTDTDELLSIADSEVKSLFSANEDLQLRLRKSETEKSDLQEEKGSLLGRVAFLEQKLDIAAYQQDDTYHDRTDPSPVANGEKPFLNLEDNSAESTLAYNSAIDLSDLSIALVGGHETTYREVTEALKQYGLKRCIHVPPHSIASNSRNQIKDKISNCDLVVTITSYVDHSVAKCVKQLKDAHMLAGGSIRVSCHGKSGLVREVLEYFSASMQPSSVL
;
A
#
# COMPACT_ATOMS: atom_id res chain seq x y z
N MET A 1 -12.72 1.33 44.00
CA MET A 1 -13.51 2.47 44.51
C MET A 1 -14.95 2.01 44.66
N GLU A 2 -15.34 1.74 45.90
CA GLU A 2 -16.66 1.24 46.29
C GLU A 2 -17.65 2.41 46.38
N TYR A 3 -18.55 2.52 45.40
CA TYR A 3 -19.76 3.34 45.52
C TYR A 3 -20.95 2.40 45.75
N ASN A 4 -21.06 1.87 46.97
CA ASN A 4 -22.12 0.93 47.37
C ASN A 4 -22.93 1.45 48.56
N TYR A 5 -23.21 2.75 48.58
CA TYR A 5 -24.05 3.35 49.60
C TYR A 5 -24.90 4.45 48.98
N LEU A 6 -25.99 4.11 48.30
CA LEU A 6 -27.12 5.02 48.07
C LEU A 6 -28.22 4.25 47.32
N LEU A 7 -29.16 3.67 48.07
CA LEU A 7 -30.62 3.74 47.87
C LEU A 7 -31.34 2.49 48.44
N PRO A 8 -31.77 2.55 49.72
CA PRO A 8 -32.99 1.88 50.15
C PRO A 8 -34.11 2.89 50.51
N ARG A 9 -34.00 4.17 50.12
CA ARG A 9 -35.00 5.20 50.48
C ARG A 9 -36.23 5.26 49.57
N ALA A 10 -36.16 4.75 48.34
CA ALA A 10 -37.29 4.82 47.41
C ALA A 10 -38.44 3.85 47.76
N ILE A 11 -38.21 2.82 48.57
CA ILE A 11 -39.18 1.77 48.88
C ILE A 11 -40.23 2.23 49.91
N MET A 12 -39.91 3.22 50.74
CA MET A 12 -40.80 3.63 51.85
C MET A 12 -41.91 4.63 51.47
N LEU A 13 -41.89 5.23 50.28
CA LEU A 13 -42.89 6.24 49.88
C LEU A 13 -44.23 5.63 49.44
N LYS A 14 -44.23 4.46 48.78
CA LYS A 14 -45.47 3.79 48.32
C LYS A 14 -46.38 3.36 49.49
N PRO A 15 -45.87 2.73 50.56
CA PRO A 15 -46.68 2.39 51.74
C PRO A 15 -47.28 3.61 52.43
N VAL A 16 -46.51 4.71 52.53
CA VAL A 16 -46.96 5.95 53.16
C VAL A 16 -48.08 6.61 52.36
N LEU A 17 -47.92 6.72 51.04
CA LEU A 17 -48.96 7.23 50.13
C LEU A 17 -50.25 6.40 50.22
N HIS A 18 -50.12 5.07 50.29
CA HIS A 18 -51.26 4.17 50.41
C HIS A 18 -51.98 4.30 51.77
N ALA A 19 -51.23 4.41 52.87
CA ALA A 19 -51.78 4.61 54.21
C ALA A 19 -52.54 5.93 54.33
N VAL A 20 -52.01 7.03 53.75
CA VAL A 20 -52.70 8.33 53.70
C VAL A 20 -53.98 8.24 52.88
N GLN A 21 -53.97 7.50 51.76
CA GLN A 21 -55.15 7.31 50.92
C GLN A 21 -56.26 6.51 51.63
N LEU A 22 -55.89 5.51 52.45
CA LEU A 22 -56.81 4.76 53.29
C LEU A 22 -57.38 5.63 54.42
N PHE A 23 -56.55 6.43 55.08
CA PHE A 23 -56.96 7.36 56.13
C PHE A 23 -58.01 8.37 55.62
N LEU A 24 -57.79 8.93 54.42
CA LEU A 24 -58.73 9.86 53.80
C LEU A 24 -60.08 9.23 53.43
N LYS A 25 -60.16 7.91 53.23
CA LYS A 25 -61.45 7.24 52.96
C LYS A 25 -62.39 7.25 54.18
N GLY A 26 -61.86 7.34 55.41
CA GLY A 26 -62.65 7.27 56.65
C GLY A 26 -63.21 8.59 57.21
N ALA A 27 -62.70 9.75 56.80
CA ALA A 27 -63.15 11.05 57.34
C ALA A 27 -64.52 11.51 56.74
N THR A 28 -65.48 11.90 57.59
CA THR A 28 -66.81 12.41 57.19
C THR A 28 -67.08 13.81 57.78
N GLY A 29 -67.67 14.74 57.01
CA GLY A 29 -68.02 16.11 57.44
C GLY A 29 -67.54 17.24 56.52
N LYS A 30 -67.52 18.50 57.01
CA LYS A 30 -67.09 19.77 56.33
C LYS A 30 -65.74 19.72 55.59
N ASP A 31 -65.01 18.62 55.75
CA ASP A 31 -63.68 18.30 55.24
C ASP A 31 -63.66 17.78 53.79
N ARG A 32 -64.80 17.70 53.11
CA ARG A 32 -64.92 17.10 51.76
C ARG A 32 -64.09 17.83 50.69
N GLN A 33 -64.00 19.17 50.73
CA GLN A 33 -63.21 19.96 49.78
C GLN A 33 -61.70 19.80 50.02
N ALA A 34 -61.26 19.86 51.28
CA ALA A 34 -59.86 19.64 51.65
C ALA A 34 -59.41 18.21 51.27
N LYS A 35 -60.27 17.21 51.47
CA LYS A 35 -60.04 15.83 51.00
C LYS A 35 -59.88 15.73 49.49
N HIS A 36 -60.74 16.40 48.71
CA HIS A 36 -60.61 16.39 47.25
C HIS A 36 -59.28 16.99 46.81
N HIS A 37 -58.95 18.17 47.33
CA HIS A 37 -57.69 18.85 47.02
C HIS A 37 -56.48 18.00 47.41
N LEU A 38 -56.48 17.37 48.58
CA LEU A 38 -55.40 16.48 49.01
C LEU A 38 -55.32 15.23 48.12
N SER A 39 -56.44 14.63 47.73
CA SER A 39 -56.44 13.47 46.83
C SER A 39 -55.86 13.79 45.45
N GLU A 40 -56.14 14.99 44.93
CA GLU A 40 -55.59 15.47 43.66
C GLU A 40 -54.08 15.70 43.77
N HIS A 41 -53.61 16.29 44.88
CA HIS A 41 -52.18 16.44 45.15
C HIS A 41 -51.47 15.09 45.29
N LEU A 42 -52.07 14.11 45.97
CA LEU A 42 -51.50 12.77 46.09
C LEU A 42 -51.40 12.08 44.72
N LEU A 43 -52.41 12.25 43.85
CA LEU A 43 -52.37 11.70 42.49
C LEU A 43 -51.27 12.35 41.66
N ARG A 44 -51.14 13.68 41.70
CA ARG A 44 -50.04 14.40 41.03
C ARG A 44 -48.67 13.94 41.53
N LEU A 45 -48.52 13.78 42.85
CA LEU A 45 -47.29 13.28 43.45
C LEU A 45 -46.98 11.85 43.00
N GLN A 46 -47.99 10.99 42.91
CA GLN A 46 -47.84 9.61 42.44
C GLN A 46 -47.42 9.55 40.96
N LEU A 47 -48.02 10.38 40.10
CA LEU A 47 -47.64 10.47 38.68
C LEU A 47 -46.19 10.98 38.54
N ALA A 48 -45.83 12.04 39.25
CA ALA A 48 -44.47 12.58 39.26
C ALA A 48 -43.45 11.55 39.75
N TYR A 49 -43.78 10.77 40.79
CA TYR A 49 -42.93 9.69 41.29
C TYR A 49 -42.73 8.59 40.24
N ASN A 50 -43.80 8.16 39.56
CA ASN A 50 -43.70 7.14 38.52
C ASN A 50 -42.85 7.62 37.33
N GLN A 51 -43.01 8.89 36.94
CA GLN A 51 -42.19 9.50 35.90
C GLN A 51 -40.71 9.52 36.32
N LEU A 52 -40.41 9.97 37.53
CA LEU A 52 -39.04 10.00 38.06
C LEU A 52 -38.43 8.59 38.15
N GLN A 53 -39.22 7.59 38.53
CA GLN A 53 -38.79 6.19 38.56
C GLN A 53 -38.46 5.66 37.16
N SER A 54 -39.27 6.02 36.16
CA SER A 54 -39.01 5.68 34.75
C SER A 54 -37.73 6.36 34.25
N GLU A 55 -37.55 7.64 34.52
CA GLU A 55 -36.35 8.40 34.14
C GLU A 55 -35.08 7.85 34.79
N HIS A 56 -35.14 7.48 36.07
CA HIS A 56 -34.03 6.83 36.77
C HIS A 56 -33.65 5.51 36.09
N SER A 57 -34.62 4.64 35.78
CA SER A 57 -34.34 3.36 35.11
C SER A 57 -33.71 3.55 33.72
N ALA A 58 -34.16 4.56 32.98
CA ALA A 58 -33.58 4.90 31.67
C ALA A 58 -32.15 5.44 31.80
N LEU A 59 -31.88 6.25 32.84
CA LEU A 59 -30.55 6.76 33.11
C LEU A 59 -29.59 5.65 33.54
N GLU A 60 -30.05 4.71 34.37
CA GLU A 60 -29.28 3.55 34.81
C GLU A 60 -28.89 2.66 33.62
N GLN A 61 -29.84 2.38 32.71
CA GLN A 61 -29.54 1.66 31.46
C GLN A 61 -28.52 2.39 30.60
N LYS A 62 -28.62 3.73 30.48
CA LYS A 62 -27.63 4.54 29.74
C LYS A 62 -26.25 4.44 30.39
N TYR A 63 -26.18 4.53 31.72
CA TYR A 63 -24.94 4.41 32.48
C TYR A 63 -24.28 3.04 32.25
N SER A 64 -25.03 1.94 32.35
CA SER A 64 -24.51 0.59 32.08
C SER A 64 -23.96 0.44 30.66
N ARG A 65 -24.67 1.00 29.65
CA ARG A 65 -24.18 0.99 28.26
C ARG A 65 -22.90 1.80 28.09
N LEU A 66 -22.81 2.96 28.75
CA LEU A 66 -21.62 3.81 28.69
C LEU A 66 -20.43 3.12 29.36
N GLN A 67 -20.65 2.50 30.51
CA GLN A 67 -19.65 1.74 31.24
C GLN A 67 -19.14 0.55 30.41
N GLN A 68 -20.02 -0.19 29.74
CA GLN A 68 -19.63 -1.28 28.86
C GLN A 68 -18.79 -0.79 27.67
N LYS A 69 -19.18 0.35 27.06
CA LYS A 69 -18.38 0.98 26.00
C LYS A 69 -17.01 1.42 26.49
N GLN A 70 -16.93 1.97 27.70
CA GLN A 70 -15.65 2.35 28.30
C GLN A 70 -14.73 1.13 28.44
N ILE A 71 -15.25 0.01 28.95
CA ILE A 71 -14.49 -1.25 29.10
C ILE A 71 -14.01 -1.76 27.73
N ASP A 72 -14.88 -1.79 26.71
CA ASP A 72 -14.51 -2.21 25.34
C ASP A 72 -13.41 -1.31 24.76
N LEU A 73 -13.53 0.02 24.90
CA LEU A 73 -12.53 0.97 24.41
C LEU A 73 -11.19 0.80 25.15
N THR A 74 -11.20 0.64 26.46
CA THR A 74 -9.97 0.39 27.24
C THR A 74 -9.30 -0.91 26.80
N GLN A 75 -10.06 -1.97 26.55
CA GLN A 75 -9.53 -3.24 26.05
C GLN A 75 -8.97 -3.14 24.62
N ARG A 76 -9.61 -2.36 23.75
CA ARG A 76 -9.08 -2.11 22.40
C ARG A 76 -7.80 -1.29 22.44
N LEU A 77 -7.72 -0.29 23.31
CA LEU A 77 -6.51 0.50 23.49
C LEU A 77 -5.36 -0.37 24.00
N SER A 78 -5.61 -1.27 24.96
CA SER A 78 -4.55 -2.16 25.44
C SER A 78 -4.04 -3.11 24.35
N ARG A 79 -4.94 -3.69 23.53
CA ARG A 79 -4.56 -4.55 22.41
C ARG A 79 -3.79 -3.79 21.33
N ASN A 80 -4.26 -2.60 20.95
CA ASN A 80 -3.55 -1.80 19.97
C ASN A 80 -2.17 -1.38 20.46
N SER A 81 -2.01 -1.10 21.77
CA SER A 81 -0.71 -0.77 22.36
C SER A 81 0.26 -1.95 22.27
N THR A 82 -0.21 -3.18 22.58
CA THR A 82 0.65 -4.37 22.46
C THR A 82 1.03 -4.63 21.01
N ASP A 83 0.09 -4.49 20.08
CA ASP A 83 0.36 -4.70 18.65
C ASP A 83 1.39 -3.67 18.13
N THR A 84 1.32 -2.41 18.59
CA THR A 84 2.33 -1.40 18.21
C THR A 84 3.71 -1.70 18.78
N ASP A 85 3.79 -2.21 20.02
CA ASP A 85 5.06 -2.57 20.65
C ASP A 85 5.69 -3.79 19.97
N GLU A 86 4.88 -4.77 19.57
CA GLU A 86 5.35 -5.93 18.79
C GLU A 86 5.89 -5.52 17.43
N LEU A 87 5.18 -4.64 16.71
CA LEU A 87 5.64 -4.13 15.40
C LEU A 87 6.94 -3.33 15.52
N LEU A 88 7.09 -2.52 16.57
CA LEU A 88 8.33 -1.81 16.86
C LEU A 88 9.48 -2.77 17.15
N SER A 89 9.22 -3.82 17.94
CA SER A 89 10.23 -4.84 18.25
C SER A 89 10.69 -5.59 16.99
N ILE A 90 9.77 -5.91 16.08
CA ILE A 90 10.10 -6.54 14.78
C ILE A 90 10.95 -5.59 13.95
N ALA A 91 10.55 -4.33 13.81
CA ALA A 91 11.30 -3.34 13.03
C ALA A 91 12.73 -3.14 13.59
N ASP A 92 12.88 -3.05 14.90
CA ASP A 92 14.19 -2.95 15.55
C ASP A 92 15.08 -4.17 15.28
N SER A 93 14.49 -5.36 15.27
CA SER A 93 15.22 -6.61 14.96
C SER A 93 15.68 -6.67 13.50
N GLU A 94 14.83 -6.22 12.57
CA GLU A 94 15.13 -6.18 11.14
C GLU A 94 16.22 -5.16 10.85
N VAL A 95 16.12 -3.95 11.44
CA VAL A 95 17.14 -2.91 11.32
C VAL A 95 18.50 -3.43 11.83
N LYS A 96 18.53 -4.08 13.00
CA LYS A 96 19.76 -4.69 13.52
C LYS A 96 20.33 -5.74 12.57
N SER A 97 19.49 -6.61 12.02
CA SER A 97 19.93 -7.64 11.05
C SER A 97 20.51 -7.01 9.79
N LEU A 98 19.88 -5.97 9.24
CA LEU A 98 20.37 -5.24 8.07
C LEU A 98 21.70 -4.52 8.35
N PHE A 99 21.86 -3.93 9.53
CA PHE A 99 23.13 -3.33 9.94
C PHE A 99 24.26 -4.38 9.96
N SER A 100 24.04 -5.52 10.61
CA SER A 100 25.04 -6.60 10.63
C SER A 100 25.36 -7.14 9.24
N ALA A 101 24.37 -7.28 8.36
CA ALA A 101 24.59 -7.71 6.97
C ALA A 101 25.39 -6.67 6.16
N ASN A 102 25.13 -5.38 6.36
CA ASN A 102 25.85 -4.31 5.69
C ASN A 102 27.32 -4.24 6.18
N GLU A 103 27.56 -4.43 7.48
CA GLU A 103 28.92 -4.54 8.02
C GLU A 103 29.69 -5.72 7.41
N ASP A 104 29.07 -6.91 7.28
CA ASP A 104 29.69 -8.07 6.62
C ASP A 104 30.01 -7.78 5.14
N LEU A 105 29.08 -7.15 4.41
CA LEU A 105 29.30 -6.78 3.01
C LEU A 105 30.44 -5.77 2.85
N GLN A 106 30.55 -4.79 3.74
CA GLN A 106 31.67 -3.82 3.72
C GLN A 106 33.01 -4.50 4.00
N LEU A 107 33.05 -5.47 4.92
CA LEU A 107 34.26 -6.25 5.18
C LEU A 107 34.67 -7.07 3.95
N ARG A 108 33.71 -7.73 3.29
CA ARG A 108 33.98 -8.49 2.05
C ARG A 108 34.45 -7.59 0.92
N LEU A 109 33.88 -6.39 0.78
CA LEU A 109 34.29 -5.42 -0.23
C LEU A 109 35.75 -4.99 -0.01
N ARG A 110 36.12 -4.61 1.22
CA ARG A 110 37.51 -4.26 1.56
C ARG A 110 38.48 -5.40 1.27
N LYS A 111 38.10 -6.64 1.61
CA LYS A 111 38.92 -7.82 1.32
C LYS A 111 39.12 -8.02 -0.19
N SER A 112 38.06 -7.86 -0.98
CA SER A 112 38.15 -7.95 -2.44
C SER A 112 39.00 -6.82 -3.04
N GLU A 113 38.94 -5.61 -2.48
CA GLU A 113 39.78 -4.48 -2.89
C GLU A 113 41.26 -4.74 -2.62
N THR A 114 41.62 -5.33 -1.47
CA THR A 114 43.00 -5.72 -1.18
C THR A 114 43.50 -6.80 -2.13
N GLU A 115 42.69 -7.85 -2.36
CA GLU A 115 43.06 -8.92 -3.31
C GLU A 115 43.25 -8.39 -4.74
N LYS A 116 42.40 -7.45 -5.17
CA LYS A 116 42.53 -6.79 -6.48
C LYS A 116 43.81 -5.96 -6.56
N SER A 117 44.18 -5.26 -5.50
CA SER A 117 45.42 -4.48 -5.43
C SER A 117 46.65 -5.39 -5.56
N ASP A 118 46.67 -6.51 -4.83
CA ASP A 118 47.77 -7.48 -4.86
C ASP A 118 47.95 -8.09 -6.27
N LEU A 119 46.85 -8.50 -6.91
CA LEU A 119 46.87 -9.01 -8.29
C LEU A 119 47.32 -7.95 -9.30
N GLN A 120 46.98 -6.67 -9.07
CA GLN A 120 47.41 -5.58 -9.94
C GLN A 120 48.93 -5.33 -9.81
N GLU A 121 49.48 -5.44 -8.61
CA GLU A 121 50.93 -5.38 -8.37
C GLU A 121 51.65 -6.57 -9.02
N GLU A 122 51.14 -7.80 -8.86
CA GLU A 122 51.68 -9.00 -9.50
C GLU A 122 51.68 -8.87 -11.03
N LYS A 123 50.57 -8.40 -11.60
CA LYS A 123 50.46 -8.12 -13.04
C LYS A 123 51.51 -7.11 -13.51
N GLY A 124 51.75 -6.05 -12.73
CA GLY A 124 52.79 -5.06 -13.02
C GLY A 124 54.20 -5.67 -13.02
N SER A 125 54.50 -6.52 -12.04
CA SER A 125 55.77 -7.26 -11.96
C SER A 125 55.98 -8.21 -13.14
N LEU A 126 54.94 -8.96 -13.53
CA LEU A 126 54.98 -9.85 -14.69
C LEU A 126 55.19 -9.09 -16.01
N LEU A 127 54.47 -7.97 -16.21
CA LEU A 127 54.68 -7.10 -17.37
C LEU A 127 56.12 -6.59 -17.45
N GLY A 128 56.71 -6.18 -16.33
CA GLY A 128 58.12 -5.78 -16.27
C GLY A 128 59.08 -6.90 -16.67
N ARG A 129 58.83 -8.14 -16.22
CA ARG A 129 59.63 -9.32 -16.62
C ARG A 129 59.49 -9.65 -18.10
N VAL A 130 58.28 -9.55 -18.66
CA VAL A 130 58.04 -9.77 -20.10
C VAL A 130 58.81 -8.75 -20.93
N ALA A 131 58.70 -7.46 -20.61
CA ALA A 131 59.42 -6.40 -21.33
C ALA A 131 60.95 -6.60 -21.28
N PHE A 132 61.49 -7.01 -20.14
CA PHE A 132 62.91 -7.34 -20.02
C PHE A 132 63.33 -8.52 -20.91
N LEU A 133 62.50 -9.58 -20.99
CA LEU A 133 62.78 -10.74 -21.84
C LEU A 133 62.68 -10.40 -23.33
N GLU A 134 61.69 -9.60 -23.73
CA GLU A 134 61.54 -9.08 -25.09
C GLU A 134 62.77 -8.28 -25.51
N GLN A 135 63.22 -7.33 -24.69
CA GLN A 135 64.45 -6.57 -24.96
C GLN A 135 65.68 -7.48 -25.10
N LYS A 136 65.79 -8.53 -24.27
CA LYS A 136 66.91 -9.47 -24.35
C LYS A 136 66.88 -10.28 -25.64
N LEU A 137 65.69 -10.67 -26.12
CA LEU A 137 65.51 -11.34 -27.40
C LEU A 137 65.89 -10.44 -28.57
N ASP A 138 65.48 -9.16 -28.53
CA ASP A 138 65.84 -8.19 -29.57
C ASP A 138 67.36 -8.03 -29.68
N ILE A 139 68.08 -7.90 -28.55
CA ILE A 139 69.54 -7.81 -28.54
C ILE A 139 70.19 -9.09 -29.08
N ALA A 140 69.66 -10.26 -28.73
CA ALA A 140 70.19 -11.54 -29.21
C ALA A 140 70.01 -11.70 -30.73
N ALA A 141 68.88 -11.24 -31.29
CA ALA A 141 68.65 -11.25 -32.72
C ALA A 141 69.67 -10.41 -33.49
N TYR A 142 70.05 -9.24 -32.98
CA TYR A 142 71.11 -8.40 -33.56
C TYR A 142 72.50 -9.05 -33.53
N GLN A 143 72.80 -9.87 -32.52
CA GLN A 143 74.11 -10.54 -32.40
C GLN A 143 74.24 -11.79 -33.27
N GLN A 144 73.12 -12.33 -33.78
CA GLN A 144 73.11 -13.52 -34.62
C GLN A 144 73.26 -13.22 -36.12
N ASP A 145 73.19 -11.95 -36.51
CA ASP A 145 73.22 -11.49 -37.92
C ASP A 145 74.65 -11.27 -38.48
N ASP A 146 75.70 -11.41 -37.67
CA ASP A 146 77.11 -11.25 -38.11
C ASP A 146 77.72 -12.52 -38.74
N THR A 147 76.94 -13.58 -38.97
CA THR A 147 77.41 -14.80 -39.64
C THR A 147 76.42 -15.32 -40.68
N TYR A 148 76.40 -14.70 -41.88
CA TYR A 148 76.66 -15.31 -43.20
C TYR A 148 75.98 -14.56 -44.36
N HIS A 149 76.80 -14.24 -45.37
CA HIS A 149 76.53 -14.11 -46.81
C HIS A 149 75.26 -13.39 -47.32
N ASP A 150 75.53 -12.28 -48.02
CA ASP A 150 75.15 -12.02 -49.41
C ASP A 150 74.11 -12.98 -50.01
N ARG A 151 72.85 -12.56 -49.98
CA ARG A 151 71.86 -12.84 -51.04
C ARG A 151 70.65 -11.92 -50.92
N THR A 152 70.71 -10.89 -51.75
CA THR A 152 69.63 -10.25 -52.52
C THR A 152 68.17 -10.65 -52.28
N ASP A 153 67.38 -9.59 -52.06
CA ASP A 153 66.07 -9.26 -52.65
C ASP A 153 64.76 -9.44 -51.85
N PRO A 154 63.75 -8.57 -52.10
CA PRO A 154 62.95 -7.94 -51.04
C PRO A 154 61.43 -8.20 -51.09
N SER A 155 60.77 -8.03 -49.93
CA SER A 155 59.33 -7.69 -49.71
C SER A 155 58.27 -8.70 -50.22
N PRO A 156 57.04 -8.82 -49.64
CA PRO A 156 56.19 -7.70 -49.20
C PRO A 156 55.36 -7.87 -47.91
N VAL A 157 55.11 -6.72 -47.27
CA VAL A 157 53.81 -6.24 -46.76
C VAL A 157 52.91 -7.26 -46.03
N ALA A 158 52.87 -7.18 -44.69
CA ALA A 158 51.75 -7.70 -43.89
C ALA A 158 51.10 -6.54 -43.12
N ASN A 159 49.84 -6.31 -43.48
CA ASN A 159 48.98 -5.22 -43.05
C ASN A 159 48.81 -5.14 -41.54
N GLY A 160 48.76 -3.90 -41.05
CA GLY A 160 48.33 -3.61 -39.69
C GLY A 160 46.83 -3.81 -39.53
N GLU A 161 46.45 -4.45 -38.42
CA GLU A 161 45.13 -4.32 -37.82
C GLU A 161 45.33 -4.07 -36.33
N LYS A 162 45.18 -2.81 -35.93
CA LYS A 162 44.88 -2.44 -34.53
C LYS A 162 43.35 -2.53 -34.39
N PRO A 163 42.79 -3.40 -33.54
CA PRO A 163 41.37 -3.34 -33.22
C PRO A 163 41.14 -2.19 -32.25
N PHE A 164 40.82 -1.01 -32.78
CA PHE A 164 40.18 0.05 -32.01
C PHE A 164 38.73 -0.37 -31.76
N LEU A 165 38.41 -0.70 -30.51
CA LEU A 165 37.04 -0.83 -30.03
C LEU A 165 36.41 0.56 -29.97
N ASN A 166 35.77 0.99 -31.07
CA ASN A 166 34.78 2.05 -31.05
C ASN A 166 33.51 1.52 -30.35
N LEU A 167 33.47 1.64 -29.03
CA LEU A 167 32.22 1.71 -28.28
C LEU A 167 31.71 3.16 -28.39
N GLU A 168 31.09 3.50 -29.52
CA GLU A 168 30.23 4.68 -29.56
C GLU A 168 28.79 4.24 -29.29
N ASP A 169 28.36 4.62 -28.09
CA ASP A 169 27.01 5.04 -27.72
C ASP A 169 26.06 5.25 -28.90
N ASN A 170 25.17 4.29 -29.10
CA ASN A 170 23.90 4.51 -29.80
C ASN A 170 22.80 3.71 -29.09
N SER A 171 22.50 4.12 -27.86
CA SER A 171 21.47 3.55 -27.00
C SER A 171 20.18 4.37 -26.97
N ALA A 172 19.82 5.02 -28.07
CA ALA A 172 18.63 5.90 -28.12
C ALA A 172 17.55 5.54 -29.15
N GLU A 173 17.69 4.49 -29.97
CA GLU A 173 16.75 4.29 -31.10
C GLU A 173 16.14 2.88 -31.27
N SER A 174 16.35 1.97 -30.31
CA SER A 174 15.81 0.59 -30.39
C SER A 174 14.48 0.35 -29.65
N THR A 175 13.82 1.37 -29.11
CA THR A 175 12.56 1.21 -28.35
C THR A 175 11.28 1.26 -29.18
N LEU A 176 11.34 1.49 -30.50
CA LEU A 176 10.14 1.58 -31.36
C LEU A 176 9.82 0.30 -32.15
N ALA A 177 10.67 -0.73 -32.08
CA ALA A 177 10.53 -1.95 -32.88
C ALA A 177 9.62 -3.04 -32.26
N TYR A 178 9.08 -2.83 -31.06
CA TYR A 178 8.12 -3.74 -30.40
C TYR A 178 6.65 -3.30 -30.54
N ASN A 179 6.34 -2.35 -31.43
CA ASN A 179 4.98 -1.91 -31.73
C ASN A 179 4.25 -2.91 -32.65
N SER A 180 4.20 -4.17 -32.25
CA SER A 180 3.30 -5.16 -32.82
C SER A 180 1.87 -4.75 -32.49
N ALA A 181 1.23 -3.98 -33.39
CA ALA A 181 -0.20 -3.68 -33.55
C ALA A 181 -1.16 -4.15 -32.43
N ILE A 182 -0.99 -3.66 -31.20
CA ILE A 182 -2.00 -3.86 -30.14
C ILE A 182 -3.13 -2.89 -30.44
N ASP A 183 -4.25 -3.43 -30.93
CA ASP A 183 -5.47 -2.67 -31.16
C ASP A 183 -6.34 -2.69 -29.90
N LEU A 184 -6.55 -1.52 -29.29
CA LEU A 184 -7.39 -1.34 -28.11
C LEU A 184 -8.81 -0.85 -28.46
N SER A 185 -9.19 -0.86 -29.74
CA SER A 185 -10.41 -0.17 -30.18
C SER A 185 -11.73 -0.78 -29.71
N ASP A 186 -11.75 -2.04 -29.29
CA ASP A 186 -12.94 -2.67 -28.70
C ASP A 186 -12.89 -2.81 -27.19
N LEU A 187 -11.87 -2.22 -26.56
CA LEU A 187 -11.62 -2.35 -25.13
C LEU A 187 -12.02 -1.09 -24.36
N SER A 188 -12.41 -1.30 -23.12
CA SER A 188 -12.78 -0.29 -22.16
C SER A 188 -11.95 -0.43 -20.89
N ILE A 189 -11.23 0.64 -20.54
CA ILE A 189 -10.26 0.62 -19.43
C ILE A 189 -10.71 1.59 -18.34
N ALA A 190 -10.69 1.13 -17.09
CA ALA A 190 -10.86 1.98 -15.92
C ALA A 190 -9.50 2.25 -15.25
N LEU A 191 -9.17 3.53 -15.04
CA LEU A 191 -8.02 3.98 -14.27
C LEU A 191 -8.51 4.40 -12.88
N VAL A 192 -8.10 3.64 -11.85
CA VAL A 192 -8.47 3.88 -10.45
C VAL A 192 -7.31 4.54 -9.72
N GLY A 193 -7.56 5.76 -9.24
CA GLY A 193 -6.57 6.63 -8.61
C GLY A 193 -5.91 7.61 -9.57
N GLY A 194 -4.78 8.15 -9.13
CA GLY A 194 -3.97 9.12 -9.87
C GLY A 194 -4.51 10.54 -9.84
N HIS A 195 -3.65 11.50 -10.20
CA HIS A 195 -4.08 12.87 -10.48
C HIS A 195 -4.76 12.96 -11.86
N GLU A 196 -5.64 13.95 -12.01
CA GLU A 196 -6.36 14.23 -13.26
C GLU A 196 -5.40 14.45 -14.45
N THR A 197 -4.26 15.10 -14.21
CA THR A 197 -3.22 15.32 -15.23
C THR A 197 -2.68 14.00 -15.79
N THR A 198 -2.33 13.05 -14.91
CA THR A 198 -1.82 11.73 -15.31
C THR A 198 -2.88 10.96 -16.08
N TYR A 199 -4.13 11.01 -15.63
CA TYR A 199 -5.25 10.39 -16.33
C TYR A 199 -5.41 10.94 -17.76
N ARG A 200 -5.38 12.26 -17.94
CA ARG A 200 -5.50 12.91 -19.25
C ARG A 200 -4.40 12.46 -20.20
N GLU A 201 -3.15 12.51 -19.72
CA GLU A 201 -1.98 12.11 -20.50
C GLU A 201 -1.97 10.63 -20.90
N VAL A 202 -2.35 9.75 -19.97
CA VAL A 202 -2.45 8.30 -20.24
C VAL A 202 -3.60 8.02 -21.21
N THR A 203 -4.73 8.70 -21.07
CA THR A 203 -5.87 8.56 -21.98
C THR A 203 -5.51 9.01 -23.39
N GLU A 204 -4.81 10.15 -23.53
CA GLU A 204 -4.32 10.63 -24.83
C GLU A 204 -3.32 9.65 -25.45
N ALA A 205 -2.41 9.09 -24.66
CA ALA A 205 -1.48 8.07 -25.13
C ALA A 205 -2.20 6.79 -25.57
N LEU A 206 -3.14 6.27 -24.78
CA LEU A 206 -3.89 5.04 -25.11
C LEU A 206 -4.84 5.22 -26.31
N LYS A 207 -5.32 6.44 -26.56
CA LYS A 207 -6.10 6.75 -27.78
C LYS A 207 -5.28 6.55 -29.05
N GLN A 208 -3.96 6.72 -29.02
CA GLN A 208 -3.09 6.44 -30.17
C GLN A 208 -3.08 4.95 -30.54
N TYR A 209 -3.42 4.07 -29.59
CA TYR A 209 -3.58 2.62 -29.77
C TYR A 209 -5.05 2.21 -30.02
N GLY A 210 -5.93 3.17 -30.30
CA GLY A 210 -7.32 2.90 -30.68
C GLY A 210 -8.34 2.94 -29.53
N LEU A 211 -7.93 3.13 -28.26
CA LEU A 211 -8.84 3.05 -27.11
C LEU A 211 -10.07 3.98 -27.23
N LYS A 212 -11.28 3.39 -27.31
CA LYS A 212 -12.54 4.17 -27.42
C LYS A 212 -13.01 4.74 -26.08
N ARG A 213 -12.87 3.98 -24.99
CA ARG A 213 -13.45 4.35 -23.69
C ARG A 213 -12.44 4.19 -22.56
N CYS A 214 -12.14 5.31 -21.90
CA CYS A 214 -11.36 5.34 -20.66
C CYS A 214 -12.22 5.97 -19.55
N ILE A 215 -12.26 5.34 -18.38
CA ILE A 215 -13.04 5.81 -17.23
C ILE A 215 -12.08 6.14 -16.08
N HIS A 216 -12.16 7.35 -15.55
CA HIS A 216 -11.43 7.74 -14.34
C HIS A 216 -12.25 7.51 -13.08
N VAL A 217 -11.65 6.86 -12.09
CA VAL A 217 -12.18 6.79 -10.73
C VAL A 217 -11.20 7.49 -9.80
N PRO A 218 -11.48 8.75 -9.41
CA PRO A 218 -10.58 9.51 -8.52
C PRO A 218 -10.55 8.92 -7.10
N PRO A 219 -9.48 9.17 -6.33
CA PRO A 219 -9.39 8.82 -4.91
C PRO A 219 -10.44 9.57 -4.07
N HIS A 220 -10.72 9.08 -2.85
CA HIS A 220 -11.73 9.70 -1.98
C HIS A 220 -11.33 11.09 -1.49
N SER A 221 -10.02 11.38 -1.47
CA SER A 221 -9.49 12.71 -1.17
C SER A 221 -9.99 13.79 -2.12
N ILE A 222 -10.34 13.43 -3.37
CA ILE A 222 -10.81 14.35 -4.41
C ILE A 222 -12.32 14.27 -4.57
N ALA A 223 -12.90 13.06 -4.57
CA ALA A 223 -14.33 12.88 -4.69
C ALA A 223 -14.82 11.70 -3.85
N SER A 224 -15.87 11.93 -3.05
CA SER A 224 -16.54 10.86 -2.31
C SER A 224 -17.29 9.94 -3.27
N ASN A 225 -16.66 8.85 -3.67
CA ASN A 225 -17.28 7.81 -4.48
C ASN A 225 -17.82 6.70 -3.57
N SER A 226 -19.13 6.46 -3.59
CA SER A 226 -19.68 5.30 -2.87
C SER A 226 -19.29 3.98 -3.57
N ARG A 227 -19.27 2.88 -2.82
CA ARG A 227 -19.00 1.53 -3.37
C ARG A 227 -19.86 1.19 -4.59
N ASN A 228 -21.14 1.58 -4.55
CA ASN A 228 -22.07 1.34 -5.66
C ASN A 228 -21.70 2.16 -6.89
N GLN A 229 -21.33 3.43 -6.73
CA GLN A 229 -20.87 4.26 -7.85
C GLN A 229 -19.58 3.73 -8.49
N ILE A 230 -18.63 3.25 -7.67
CA ILE A 230 -17.41 2.64 -8.19
C ILE A 230 -17.77 1.40 -9.00
N LYS A 231 -18.59 0.50 -8.43
CA LYS A 231 -19.07 -0.71 -9.10
C LYS A 231 -19.77 -0.40 -10.42
N ASP A 232 -20.70 0.56 -10.44
CA ASP A 232 -21.46 0.91 -11.65
C ASP A 232 -20.55 1.46 -12.74
N LYS A 233 -19.50 2.22 -12.37
CA LYS A 233 -18.51 2.75 -13.32
C LYS A 233 -17.59 1.68 -13.90
N ILE A 234 -17.11 0.74 -13.08
CA ILE A 234 -16.05 -0.22 -13.49
C ILE A 234 -16.56 -1.60 -13.90
N SER A 235 -17.83 -1.93 -13.62
CA SER A 235 -18.42 -3.25 -13.91
C SER A 235 -18.35 -3.62 -15.39
N ASN A 236 -18.52 -2.64 -16.27
CA ASN A 236 -18.50 -2.80 -17.73
C ASN A 236 -17.13 -2.54 -18.35
N CYS A 237 -16.04 -2.62 -17.57
CA CYS A 237 -14.67 -2.44 -18.08
C CYS A 237 -13.96 -3.78 -18.27
N ASP A 238 -13.20 -3.89 -19.35
CA ASP A 238 -12.38 -5.06 -19.70
C ASP A 238 -11.08 -5.11 -18.91
N LEU A 239 -10.59 -3.95 -18.47
CA LEU A 239 -9.42 -3.85 -17.60
C LEU A 239 -9.60 -2.75 -16.56
N VAL A 240 -9.34 -3.09 -15.30
CA VAL A 240 -9.26 -2.14 -14.19
C VAL A 240 -7.82 -2.00 -13.73
N VAL A 241 -7.23 -0.83 -13.94
CA VAL A 241 -5.86 -0.50 -13.54
C VAL A 241 -5.90 0.29 -12.23
N THR A 242 -5.31 -0.26 -11.16
CA THR A 242 -5.25 0.41 -9.86
C THR A 242 -3.84 0.93 -9.60
N ILE A 243 -3.69 2.26 -9.49
CA ILE A 243 -2.39 2.91 -9.23
C ILE A 243 -2.15 2.96 -7.73
N THR A 244 -1.31 2.07 -7.20
CA THR A 244 -1.27 1.79 -5.74
C THR A 244 -0.89 2.98 -4.87
N SER A 245 -0.12 3.92 -5.40
CA SER A 245 0.35 5.11 -4.67
C SER A 245 -0.67 6.24 -4.57
N TYR A 246 -1.75 6.19 -5.36
CA TYR A 246 -2.74 7.26 -5.44
C TYR A 246 -4.16 6.77 -5.11
N VAL A 247 -4.27 5.66 -4.37
CA VAL A 247 -5.56 5.04 -4.05
C VAL A 247 -5.63 4.78 -2.56
N ASP A 248 -6.70 5.29 -1.94
CA ASP A 248 -6.98 5.03 -0.53
C ASP A 248 -7.24 3.53 -0.29
N HIS A 249 -6.91 3.06 0.92
CA HIS A 249 -7.15 1.67 1.31
C HIS A 249 -8.61 1.22 1.13
N SER A 250 -9.58 2.13 1.26
CA SER A 250 -11.01 1.82 1.04
C SER A 250 -11.31 1.50 -0.43
N VAL A 251 -10.84 2.30 -1.38
CA VAL A 251 -11.03 2.06 -2.82
C VAL A 251 -10.30 0.79 -3.24
N ALA A 252 -9.06 0.62 -2.80
CA ALA A 252 -8.27 -0.58 -3.13
C ALA A 252 -8.92 -1.87 -2.59
N LYS A 253 -9.51 -1.82 -1.38
CA LYS A 253 -10.31 -2.93 -0.82
C LYS A 253 -11.60 -3.14 -1.62
N CYS A 254 -12.26 -2.07 -2.05
CA CYS A 254 -13.48 -2.16 -2.85
C CYS A 254 -13.22 -2.84 -4.20
N VAL A 255 -12.18 -2.44 -4.94
CA VAL A 255 -11.79 -3.07 -6.22
C VAL A 255 -11.42 -4.52 -6.00
N LYS A 256 -10.67 -4.84 -4.93
CA LYS A 256 -10.32 -6.23 -4.59
C LYS A 256 -11.58 -7.08 -4.33
N GLN A 257 -12.51 -6.58 -3.53
CA GLN A 257 -13.78 -7.28 -3.26
C GLN A 257 -14.62 -7.48 -4.52
N LEU A 258 -14.62 -6.52 -5.45
CA LEU A 258 -15.34 -6.64 -6.73
C LEU A 258 -14.68 -7.68 -7.64
N LYS A 259 -13.35 -7.78 -7.63
CA LYS A 259 -12.59 -8.85 -8.31
C LYS A 259 -12.90 -10.21 -7.71
N ASP A 260 -12.79 -10.35 -6.39
CA ASP A 260 -13.00 -11.62 -5.67
C ASP A 260 -14.45 -12.14 -5.82
N ALA A 261 -15.41 -11.21 -5.97
CA ALA A 261 -16.81 -11.54 -6.22
C ALA A 261 -17.15 -11.75 -7.71
N HIS A 262 -16.16 -11.74 -8.61
CA HIS A 262 -16.34 -11.85 -10.06
C HIS A 262 -17.37 -10.86 -10.65
N MET A 263 -17.42 -9.63 -10.10
CA MET A 263 -18.34 -8.59 -10.57
C MET A 263 -17.75 -7.67 -11.65
N LEU A 264 -16.48 -7.87 -11.99
CA LEU A 264 -15.79 -7.15 -13.05
C LEU A 264 -15.86 -7.98 -14.32
N ALA A 265 -16.24 -7.37 -15.45
CA ALA A 265 -16.31 -8.05 -16.74
C ALA A 265 -14.93 -8.59 -17.18
N GLY A 266 -13.85 -7.88 -16.82
CA GLY A 266 -12.50 -8.28 -17.19
C GLY A 266 -11.47 -8.25 -16.05
N GLY A 267 -10.21 -8.08 -16.44
CA GLY A 267 -9.07 -8.21 -15.56
C GLY A 267 -8.87 -7.02 -14.63
N SER A 268 -8.06 -7.22 -13.59
CA SER A 268 -7.59 -6.12 -12.74
C SER A 268 -6.09 -6.22 -12.52
N ILE A 269 -5.36 -5.15 -12.82
CA ILE A 269 -3.92 -5.05 -12.57
C ILE A 269 -3.64 -3.97 -11.52
N ARG A 270 -2.60 -4.21 -10.72
CA ARG A 270 -2.09 -3.24 -9.74
C ARG A 270 -0.73 -2.78 -10.22
N VAL A 271 -0.60 -1.48 -10.40
CA VAL A 271 0.61 -0.85 -10.93
C VAL A 271 1.20 0.08 -9.89
N SER A 272 2.51 -0.03 -9.67
CA SER A 272 3.28 0.82 -8.75
C SER A 272 3.92 2.01 -9.46
N CYS A 273 3.74 2.14 -10.77
CA CYS A 273 4.30 3.24 -11.56
C CYS A 273 3.42 4.50 -11.47
N HIS A 274 4.06 5.66 -11.46
CA HIS A 274 3.41 6.97 -11.25
C HIS A 274 3.43 7.85 -12.51
N GLY A 275 4.28 7.49 -13.49
CA GLY A 275 4.46 8.23 -14.72
C GLY A 275 3.63 7.68 -15.87
N LYS A 276 3.28 8.56 -16.82
CA LYS A 276 2.57 8.24 -18.06
C LYS A 276 3.16 7.01 -18.77
N SER A 277 4.48 7.03 -19.01
CA SER A 277 5.16 5.97 -19.77
C SER A 277 5.10 4.61 -19.07
N GLY A 278 5.19 4.58 -17.74
CA GLY A 278 5.09 3.34 -16.97
C GLY A 278 3.68 2.75 -17.02
N LEU A 279 2.66 3.59 -16.90
CA LEU A 279 1.26 3.13 -16.95
C LEU A 279 0.89 2.58 -18.32
N VAL A 280 1.28 3.29 -19.40
CA VAL A 280 1.02 2.84 -20.77
C VAL A 280 1.73 1.52 -21.05
N ARG A 281 3.00 1.37 -20.63
CA ARG A 281 3.76 0.13 -20.82
C ARG A 281 3.09 -1.06 -20.15
N GLU A 282 2.70 -0.94 -18.88
CA GLU A 282 2.03 -2.02 -18.13
C GLU A 282 0.70 -2.42 -18.75
N VAL A 283 -0.07 -1.45 -19.27
CA VAL A 283 -1.35 -1.73 -19.94
C VAL A 283 -1.12 -2.50 -21.25
N LEU A 284 -0.16 -2.06 -22.07
CA LEU A 284 0.18 -2.74 -23.32
C LEU A 284 0.75 -4.13 -23.06
N GLU A 285 1.61 -4.27 -22.05
CA GLU A 285 2.18 -5.55 -21.63
C GLU A 285 1.09 -6.53 -21.20
N TYR A 286 0.10 -6.07 -20.42
CA TYR A 286 -1.05 -6.89 -20.03
C TYR A 286 -1.85 -7.44 -21.22
N PHE A 287 -2.11 -6.61 -22.24
CA PHE A 287 -2.81 -7.07 -23.44
C PHE A 287 -1.92 -7.96 -24.32
N SER A 288 -0.62 -7.68 -24.40
CA SER A 288 0.33 -8.54 -25.12
C SER A 288 0.43 -9.94 -24.51
N ALA A 289 0.38 -10.04 -23.17
CA ALA A 289 0.43 -11.30 -22.45
C ALA A 289 -0.89 -12.06 -22.51
N SER A 290 -2.03 -11.36 -22.47
CA SER A 290 -3.36 -12.00 -22.50
C SER A 290 -3.81 -12.41 -23.90
N MET A 291 -3.30 -11.77 -24.96
CA MET A 291 -3.57 -12.13 -26.35
C MET A 291 -2.67 -13.23 -26.92
N GLN A 292 -1.67 -13.70 -26.17
CA GLN A 292 -0.94 -14.89 -26.59
C GLN A 292 -1.91 -16.08 -26.53
N PRO A 293 -2.27 -16.68 -27.69
CA PRO A 293 -3.09 -17.88 -27.68
C PRO A 293 -2.34 -18.91 -26.85
N SER A 294 -3.00 -19.48 -25.85
CA SER A 294 -2.48 -20.56 -25.03
C SER A 294 -2.15 -21.72 -25.98
N SER A 295 -0.91 -21.78 -26.45
CA SER A 295 -0.38 -22.90 -27.24
C SER A 295 -0.09 -24.05 -26.28
N VAL A 296 -1.13 -24.53 -25.62
CA VAL A 296 -1.11 -25.70 -24.75
C VAL A 296 -2.44 -26.42 -24.93
N LEU A 297 -2.53 -27.17 -26.03
CA LEU A 297 -2.84 -28.61 -26.10
C LEU A 297 -3.03 -29.04 -27.55
#